data_AF-A0A0D2QAN9-F1
#
_entry.id   AF-A0A0D2QAN9-F1
#
_cell.length_a   1.000
_cell.length_b   1.000
_cell.length_c   1.000
_cell.angle_alpha   90.00
_cell.angle_beta   90.00
_cell.angle_gamma   90.00
#
_symmetry.space_group_name_H-M   'P 1'
#
loop_
_entity.id
_entity.type
_entity.pdbx_description
1 polymer ?
#
loop_
_entity_poly.entity_id
_entity_poly.type
_entity_poly.pdbx_seq_one_letter_code
_entity_poly.pdbx_strand_id
1 'polypeptide(L)'
;MKKDASPFYPQVLMVDGNGLLHPRGFGLASHLGVIANIPTIGVGKNLHHVDGLTQSGVRKLLEAEENKAKGIITLRGNSGFIWGVAMRSEQGSLKPVFVSVGHRVSLETAIEIVNMTCKFRVPEPIRQADIRSREHLRKLKMK
;
A
#
# COMPACT_ATOMS: atom_id res chain seq x y z
N MET A 1 8.37 12.24 -19.07
CA MET A 1 7.51 12.30 -17.87
C MET A 1 6.60 13.50 -17.96
N LYS A 2 5.36 13.43 -17.45
CA LYS A 2 4.37 14.52 -17.52
C LYS A 2 4.99 15.83 -16.98
N LYS A 3 4.69 16.95 -17.63
CA LYS A 3 5.20 18.29 -17.27
C LYS A 3 4.93 18.56 -15.78
N ASP A 4 5.98 18.67 -14.98
CA ASP A 4 5.93 19.00 -13.54
C ASP A 4 5.28 20.38 -13.25
N ALA A 5 4.95 21.15 -14.29
CA ALA A 5 4.28 22.45 -14.20
C ALA A 5 2.74 22.38 -14.06
N SER A 6 2.11 21.19 -14.06
CA SER A 6 0.67 21.08 -13.80
C SER A 6 0.37 21.32 -12.33
N PRO A 7 -0.58 22.19 -11.95
CA PRO A 7 -0.99 22.36 -10.56
C PRO A 7 -1.64 21.10 -9.96
N PHE A 8 -2.01 20.14 -10.81
CA PHE A 8 -2.58 18.85 -10.42
C PHE A 8 -1.55 17.71 -10.45
N TYR A 9 -0.27 18.02 -10.60
CA TYR A 9 0.77 17.01 -10.56
C TYR A 9 0.91 16.46 -9.13
N PRO A 10 0.88 15.13 -8.94
CA PRO A 10 0.90 14.56 -7.60
C PRO A 10 2.29 14.64 -6.98
N GLN A 11 2.35 15.04 -5.71
CA GLN A 11 3.58 15.00 -4.91
C GLN A 11 3.94 13.58 -4.46
N VAL A 12 2.96 12.69 -4.40
CA VAL A 12 3.12 11.26 -4.07
C VAL A 12 2.08 10.43 -4.82
N LEU A 13 2.46 9.23 -5.26
CA LEU A 13 1.56 8.26 -5.85
C LEU A 13 1.36 7.07 -4.92
N MET A 14 0.11 6.69 -4.69
CA MET A 14 -0.24 5.41 -4.09
C MET A 14 -0.52 4.40 -5.19
N VAL A 15 0.10 3.24 -5.10
CA VAL A 15 0.00 2.18 -6.10
C VAL A 15 -0.70 0.97 -5.47
N ASP A 16 -1.74 0.46 -6.13
CA ASP A 16 -2.40 -0.80 -5.76
C ASP A 16 -1.46 -1.97 -6.10
N GLY A 17 -0.55 -2.26 -5.18
CA GLY A 17 0.58 -3.16 -5.38
C GLY A 17 1.68 -2.90 -4.35
N ASN A 18 2.74 -3.68 -4.39
CA ASN A 18 3.82 -3.59 -3.41
C ASN A 18 4.98 -2.71 -3.88
N GLY A 19 5.71 -2.15 -2.93
CA GLY A 19 7.03 -1.53 -3.11
C GLY A 19 8.12 -2.49 -2.66
N LEU A 20 8.85 -2.14 -1.61
CA LEU A 20 9.89 -2.99 -1.01
C LEU A 20 9.35 -4.36 -0.56
N LEU A 21 8.10 -4.47 -0.09
CA LEU A 21 7.43 -5.73 0.31
C LEU A 21 7.18 -6.65 -0.89
N HIS A 22 8.25 -7.14 -1.48
CA HIS A 22 8.26 -7.90 -2.73
C HIS A 22 9.42 -8.92 -2.67
N PRO A 23 9.30 -10.13 -3.26
CA PRO A 23 10.33 -11.17 -3.16
C PRO A 23 11.73 -10.73 -3.58
N ARG A 24 11.83 -9.71 -4.44
CA ARG A 24 13.08 -9.12 -4.93
C ARG A 24 13.36 -7.71 -4.39
N GLY A 25 12.64 -7.26 -3.36
CA GLY A 25 12.77 -5.90 -2.84
C GLY A 25 12.36 -4.78 -3.81
N PHE A 26 11.72 -5.12 -4.93
CA PHE A 26 11.44 -4.18 -6.02
C PHE A 26 10.09 -4.47 -6.67
N GLY A 27 9.01 -4.09 -5.99
CA GLY A 27 7.65 -4.21 -6.49
C GLY A 27 7.24 -3.09 -7.46
N LEU A 28 5.98 -3.11 -7.92
CA LEU A 28 5.45 -2.15 -8.87
C LEU A 28 5.55 -0.70 -8.40
N ALA A 29 5.32 -0.43 -7.11
CA ALA A 29 5.40 0.92 -6.57
C ALA A 29 6.83 1.47 -6.65
N SER A 30 7.83 0.64 -6.32
CA SER A 30 9.25 0.98 -6.43
C SER A 30 9.67 1.18 -7.87
N HIS A 31 9.26 0.27 -8.76
CA HIS A 31 9.58 0.36 -10.18
C HIS A 31 9.01 1.61 -10.83
N LEU A 32 7.71 1.89 -10.61
CA LEU A 32 7.06 3.10 -11.10
C LEU A 32 7.72 4.36 -10.54
N GLY A 33 8.01 4.37 -9.24
CA GLY A 33 8.60 5.54 -8.59
C GLY A 33 9.98 5.89 -9.12
N VAL A 34 10.83 4.89 -9.36
CA VAL A 34 12.16 5.10 -9.95
C VAL A 34 12.05 5.64 -11.38
N ILE A 35 11.23 5.03 -12.24
CA ILE A 35 11.07 5.47 -13.63
C ILE A 35 10.44 6.87 -13.71
N ALA A 36 9.44 7.12 -12.86
CA ALA A 36 8.70 8.37 -12.84
C ALA A 36 9.36 9.44 -11.97
N ASN A 37 10.44 9.14 -11.25
CA ASN A 37 11.11 10.02 -10.28
C ASN A 37 10.15 10.82 -9.37
N ILE A 38 9.07 10.19 -8.92
CA ILE A 38 8.07 10.74 -7.99
C ILE A 38 8.03 9.84 -6.75
N PRO A 39 7.82 10.37 -5.53
CA PRO A 39 7.58 9.56 -4.36
C PRO A 39 6.42 8.57 -4.56
N THR A 40 6.63 7.31 -4.19
CA THR A 40 5.61 6.27 -4.33
C THR A 40 5.45 5.44 -3.06
N ILE A 41 4.21 5.04 -2.80
CA ILE A 41 3.82 4.15 -1.70
C ILE A 41 3.13 2.93 -2.31
N GLY A 42 3.58 1.74 -1.94
CA GLY A 42 2.88 0.50 -2.28
C GLY A 42 1.81 0.19 -1.23
N VAL A 43 0.57 0.00 -1.66
CA VAL A 43 -0.55 -0.42 -0.82
C VAL A 43 -1.15 -1.69 -1.39
N GLY A 44 -0.74 -2.83 -0.84
CA GLY A 44 -1.24 -4.15 -1.22
C GLY A 44 -2.51 -4.55 -0.46
N LYS A 45 -3.42 -5.25 -1.14
CA LYS A 45 -4.62 -5.86 -0.52
C LYS A 45 -4.35 -7.26 0.06
N ASN A 46 -3.24 -7.87 -0.34
CA ASN A 46 -2.77 -9.20 0.06
C ASN A 46 -1.29 -9.13 0.44
N LEU A 47 -0.87 -9.99 1.37
CA LEU A 47 0.53 -10.10 1.78
C LEU A 47 1.32 -10.88 0.73
N HIS A 48 2.50 -10.37 0.35
CA HIS A 48 3.49 -11.18 -0.37
C HIS A 48 4.34 -11.98 0.62
N HIS A 49 4.55 -13.26 0.35
CA HIS A 49 5.43 -14.09 1.16
C HIS A 49 6.88 -13.73 0.84
N VAL A 50 7.53 -13.02 1.77
CA VAL A 50 8.91 -12.55 1.65
C VAL A 50 9.60 -12.73 2.99
N ASP A 51 10.85 -13.19 2.98
CA ASP A 51 11.69 -13.23 4.18
C ASP A 51 11.00 -13.86 5.41
N GLY A 52 10.32 -15.00 5.21
CA GLY A 52 9.60 -15.72 6.28
C GLY A 52 8.25 -15.13 6.69
N LEU A 53 7.85 -13.97 6.15
CA LEU A 53 6.51 -13.41 6.38
C LEU A 53 5.45 -14.30 5.72
N THR A 54 4.50 -14.76 6.53
CA THR A 54 3.38 -15.59 6.09
C THR A 54 2.05 -14.94 6.43
N GLN A 55 1.03 -15.19 5.62
CA GLN A 55 -0.29 -14.61 5.86
C GLN A 55 -0.90 -15.08 7.19
N SER A 56 -0.66 -16.33 7.58
CA SER A 56 -1.11 -16.87 8.86
C SER A 56 -0.38 -16.25 10.05
N GLY A 57 0.94 -16.05 9.94
CA GLY A 57 1.74 -15.37 10.97
C GLY A 57 1.27 -13.94 11.21
N VAL A 58 1.07 -13.17 10.12
CA VAL A 58 0.58 -11.78 10.24
C VAL A 58 -0.85 -11.72 10.78
N ARG A 59 -1.73 -12.65 10.39
CA ARG A 59 -3.10 -12.72 10.96
C ARG A 59 -3.09 -12.95 12.47
N LYS A 60 -2.29 -13.91 12.95
CA LYS A 60 -2.15 -14.18 14.39
C LYS A 60 -1.67 -12.96 15.16
N LEU A 61 -0.71 -12.22 14.60
CA LEU A 61 -0.23 -10.97 15.20
C LEU A 61 -1.35 -9.91 15.25
N LEU A 62 -2.17 -9.80 14.20
CA LEU A 62 -3.31 -8.88 14.15
C LEU A 62 -4.42 -9.23 15.14
N GLU A 63 -4.67 -10.52 15.35
CA GLU A 63 -5.64 -11.02 16.34
C GLU A 63 -5.14 -10.78 17.78
N ALA A 64 -3.84 -10.98 18.04
CA ALA A 64 -3.25 -10.72 19.35
C ALA A 64 -3.24 -9.22 19.74
N GLU A 65 -3.09 -8.34 18.74
CA GLU A 65 -3.12 -6.88 18.91
C GLU A 65 -4.53 -6.27 18.92
N GLU A 66 -5.61 -7.06 18.77
CA GLU A 66 -7.00 -6.54 18.82
C GLU A 66 -7.34 -5.78 20.12
N ASN A 67 -6.51 -5.92 21.15
CA ASN A 67 -6.62 -5.21 22.43
C ASN A 67 -5.87 -3.87 22.50
N LYS A 68 -5.16 -3.43 21.43
CA LYS A 68 -4.41 -2.16 21.41
C LYS A 68 -4.85 -1.23 20.28
N ALA A 69 -5.00 0.04 20.65
CA ALA A 69 -5.68 1.10 19.92
C ALA A 69 -5.08 1.54 18.55
N LYS A 70 -4.09 0.84 17.97
CA LYS A 70 -3.37 1.35 16.78
C LYS A 70 -3.49 0.52 15.50
N GLY A 71 -3.96 -0.74 15.54
CA GLY A 71 -4.30 -1.51 14.33
C GLY A 71 -3.19 -1.65 13.25
N ILE A 72 -1.94 -1.35 13.60
CA ILE A 72 -0.77 -1.32 12.72
C ILE A 72 0.26 -2.31 13.27
N ILE A 73 0.72 -3.21 12.42
CA ILE A 73 1.72 -4.23 12.76
C ILE A 73 2.91 -4.11 11.82
N THR A 74 4.10 -4.04 12.41
CA THR A 74 5.35 -4.03 11.66
C THR A 74 5.61 -5.40 11.04
N LEU A 75 5.87 -5.44 9.74
CA LEU A 75 6.22 -6.64 9.00
C LEU A 75 7.74 -6.83 9.01
N ARG A 76 8.24 -7.33 10.14
CA ARG A 76 9.65 -7.69 10.28
C ARG A 76 9.86 -9.13 9.79
N GLY A 77 10.72 -9.30 8.79
CA GLY A 77 11.08 -10.63 8.28
C GLY A 77 12.14 -11.32 9.16
N ASN A 78 12.47 -12.56 8.81
CA ASN A 78 13.45 -13.38 9.54
C ASN A 78 14.85 -12.76 9.55
N SER A 79 15.21 -12.00 8.52
CA SER A 79 16.47 -11.23 8.47
C SER A 79 16.53 -10.07 9.48
N GLY A 80 15.42 -9.72 10.12
CA GLY A 80 15.29 -8.52 10.94
C GLY A 80 14.91 -7.26 10.13
N PHE A 81 14.91 -7.34 8.80
CA PHE A 81 14.51 -6.23 7.93
C PHE A 81 13.01 -5.94 8.07
N ILE A 82 12.66 -4.64 8.07
CA ILE A 82 11.27 -4.19 8.09
C ILE A 82 10.82 -3.96 6.66
N TRP A 83 9.95 -4.84 6.17
CA TRP A 83 9.47 -4.80 4.78
C TRP A 83 8.30 -3.84 4.58
N GLY A 84 7.62 -3.47 5.66
CA GLY A 84 6.45 -2.60 5.63
C GLY A 84 5.60 -2.77 6.89
N VAL A 85 4.31 -2.44 6.78
CA VAL A 85 3.33 -2.68 7.85
C VAL A 85 2.04 -3.32 7.32
N ALA A 86 1.36 -4.09 8.15
CA ALA A 86 -0.05 -4.43 7.98
C ALA A 86 -0.88 -3.42 8.77
N MET A 87 -1.84 -2.77 8.12
CA MET A 87 -2.66 -1.71 8.71
C MET A 87 -4.14 -2.03 8.53
N ARG A 88 -4.90 -2.02 9.63
CA ARG A 88 -6.37 -1.99 9.61
C ARG A 88 -6.82 -0.53 9.60
N SER A 89 -7.28 -0.05 8.46
CA SER A 89 -7.54 1.38 8.25
C SER A 89 -8.93 1.88 8.67
N GLU A 90 -9.82 0.98 9.08
CA GLU A 90 -11.20 1.31 9.48
C GLU A 90 -11.61 0.43 10.68
N GLN A 91 -12.28 1.02 11.67
CA GLN A 91 -12.85 0.28 12.80
C GLN A 91 -13.86 -0.75 12.27
N GLY A 92 -13.60 -2.03 12.50
CA GLY A 92 -14.42 -3.14 11.99
C GLY A 92 -13.92 -3.78 10.69
N SER A 93 -12.89 -3.26 10.04
CA SER A 93 -12.30 -3.92 8.87
C SER A 93 -11.46 -5.13 9.29
N LEU A 94 -11.94 -6.33 8.98
CA LEU A 94 -11.24 -7.59 9.26
C LEU A 94 -9.99 -7.80 8.40
N LYS A 95 -9.91 -7.11 7.25
CA LYS A 95 -8.84 -7.35 6.27
C LYS A 95 -7.89 -6.15 6.22
N PRO A 96 -6.62 -6.30 6.64
CA PRO A 96 -5.66 -5.21 6.57
C PRO A 96 -5.34 -4.84 5.11
N VAL A 97 -4.70 -3.69 4.95
CA VAL A 97 -3.86 -3.35 3.81
C VAL A 97 -2.39 -3.46 4.21
N PHE A 98 -1.53 -3.72 3.24
CA PHE A 98 -0.10 -3.89 3.44
C PHE A 98 0.62 -2.70 2.82
N VAL A 99 1.20 -1.85 3.67
CA VAL A 99 1.87 -0.63 3.24
C VAL A 99 3.38 -0.88 3.18
N SER A 100 4.01 -0.49 2.09
CA SER A 100 5.45 -0.60 1.89
C SER A 100 6.00 0.61 1.14
N VAL A 101 7.25 0.95 1.42
CA VAL A 101 7.95 2.05 0.72
C VAL A 101 8.07 1.69 -0.76
N GLY A 102 7.67 2.61 -1.63
CA GLY A 102 7.94 2.51 -3.07
C GLY A 102 9.26 3.18 -3.42
N HIS A 103 9.27 4.52 -3.40
CA HIS A 103 10.40 5.35 -3.79
C HIS A 103 10.35 6.70 -3.07
N ARG A 104 11.51 7.26 -2.67
CA ARG A 104 11.67 8.63 -2.11
C ARG A 104 10.69 9.02 -0.99
N VAL A 105 10.29 8.07 -0.16
CA VAL A 105 9.44 8.28 1.03
C VAL A 105 9.88 7.33 2.13
N SER A 106 9.85 7.76 3.39
CA SER A 106 10.09 6.86 4.53
C SER A 106 8.87 5.97 4.79
N LEU A 107 9.06 4.90 5.56
CA LEU A 107 7.94 4.02 5.91
C LEU A 107 6.96 4.74 6.84
N GLU A 108 7.46 5.54 7.78
CA GLU A 108 6.68 6.32 8.73
C GLU A 108 5.75 7.30 8.01
N THR A 109 6.30 8.11 7.10
CA THR A 109 5.52 9.04 6.28
C THR A 109 4.55 8.31 5.37
N ALA A 110 4.93 7.15 4.81
CA ALA A 110 4.02 6.36 4.00
C ALA A 110 2.79 5.88 4.81
N ILE A 111 2.99 5.45 6.06
CA ILE A 111 1.90 5.03 6.95
C ILE A 111 0.96 6.19 7.25
N GLU A 112 1.51 7.36 7.61
CA GLU A 112 0.72 8.55 7.91
C GLU A 112 -0.15 8.98 6.72
N ILE A 113 0.44 9.04 5.52
CA ILE A 113 -0.26 9.43 4.29
C ILE A 113 -1.34 8.42 3.92
N VAL A 114 -1.08 7.11 4.06
CA VAL A 114 -2.10 6.08 3.79
C VAL A 114 -3.22 6.21 4.82
N ASN A 115 -2.90 6.37 6.10
CA ASN A 115 -3.90 6.48 7.16
C ASN A 115 -4.79 7.71 6.99
N MET A 116 -4.23 8.90 6.69
CA MET A 116 -5.01 10.13 6.50
C MET A 116 -5.93 10.10 5.27
N THR A 117 -5.66 9.21 4.31
CA THR A 117 -6.42 9.09 3.06
C THR A 117 -7.37 7.89 3.05
N CYS A 118 -7.38 7.08 4.10
CA CYS A 118 -8.34 5.99 4.27
C CYS A 118 -9.65 6.52 4.88
N LYS A 119 -10.66 6.72 4.03
CA LYS A 119 -12.06 6.85 4.47
C LYS A 119 -12.77 5.50 4.63
N PHE A 120 -12.20 4.46 4.02
CA PHE A 120 -12.65 3.07 4.05
C PHE A 120 -11.40 2.17 4.22
N ARG A 121 -11.56 0.85 4.03
CA ARG A 121 -10.44 -0.11 3.96
C ARG A 121 -9.29 0.30 3.01
N VAL A 122 -9.60 0.84 1.82
CA VAL A 122 -8.59 1.17 0.80
C VAL A 122 -8.47 2.68 0.70
N PRO A 123 -7.26 3.26 0.62
CA PRO A 123 -7.07 4.71 0.47
C PRO A 123 -7.88 5.28 -0.69
N GLU A 124 -8.45 6.47 -0.48
CA GLU A 124 -9.30 7.13 -1.48
C GLU A 124 -8.65 7.25 -2.87
N PRO A 125 -7.35 7.59 -3.02
CA PRO A 125 -6.72 7.65 -4.35
C PRO A 125 -6.77 6.31 -5.11
N ILE A 126 -6.48 5.21 -4.43
CA ILE A 126 -6.53 3.86 -5.02
C ILE A 126 -7.97 3.46 -5.30
N ARG A 127 -8.88 3.69 -4.34
CA ARG A 127 -10.29 3.35 -4.48
C ARG A 127 -10.92 4.04 -5.70
N GLN A 128 -10.64 5.34 -5.88
CA GLN A 128 -11.12 6.12 -7.03
C GLN A 128 -10.52 5.63 -8.36
N ALA A 129 -9.24 5.25 -8.38
CA ALA A 129 -8.62 4.67 -9.57
C ALA A 129 -9.27 3.33 -9.96
N ASP A 130 -9.55 2.44 -8.99
CA ASP A 130 -10.21 1.15 -9.22
C ASP A 130 -11.67 1.31 -9.70
N ILE A 131 -12.43 2.25 -9.13
CA ILE A 131 -13.80 2.55 -9.60
C ILE A 131 -13.79 3.00 -11.06
N ARG A 132 -12.96 3.99 -11.39
CA ARG A 132 -12.89 4.57 -12.74
C ARG A 132 -12.42 3.56 -13.77
N SER A 133 -11.44 2.71 -13.44
CA SER A 133 -10.96 1.67 -14.36
C SER A 133 -12.04 0.63 -14.65
N ARG A 134 -12.80 0.20 -13.62
CA ARG A 134 -13.93 -0.72 -13.78
C ARG A 134 -15.08 -0.13 -14.59
N GLU A 135 -15.43 1.14 -14.34
CA GLU A 135 -16.43 1.86 -15.13
C GLU A 135 -16.02 1.94 -16.61
N HIS A 136 -14.75 2.23 -16.88
CA HIS A 136 -14.23 2.27 -18.25
C HIS A 136 -14.35 0.91 -18.94
N LEU A 137 -13.96 -0.19 -18.26
CA LEU A 137 -14.10 -1.55 -18.80
C LEU A 137 -15.56 -1.92 -19.07
N ARG A 138 -16.51 -1.52 -18.21
CA ARG A 138 -17.95 -1.75 -18.45
C ARG A 138 -18.43 -1.04 -19.72
N LYS A 139 -18.01 0.21 -19.94
CA LYS A 139 -18.36 0.97 -21.16
C LYS A 139 -17.82 0.32 -22.44
N LEU A 140 -16.62 -0.26 -22.38
CA LEU A 140 -16.03 -0.97 -23.53
C LEU A 140 -16.77 -2.26 -23.87
N LYS A 141 -17.26 -3.00 -22.87
CA LYS A 141 -18.01 -4.26 -23.08
C LYS A 141 -19.44 -4.06 -23.58
N MET A 142 -19.96 -2.84 -23.51
CA MET A 142 -21.29 -2.48 -24.05
C MET A 142 -21.22 -1.93 -25.49
N LYS A 143 -20.02 -1.90 -26.09
CA LYS A 143 -19.80 -1.67 -27.52
C LYS A 143 -19.52 -3.00 -28.20
#